data_AF-A0A3D3BR38-F1
#
_entry.id   AF-A0A3D3BR38-F1
#
_cell.length_a   1.000
_cell.length_b   1.000
_cell.length_c   1.000
_cell.angle_alpha   90.00
_cell.angle_beta   90.00
_cell.angle_gamma   90.00
#
_symmetry.space_group_name_H-M   'P 1'
#
loop_
_entity.id
_entity.type
_entity.pdbx_description
1 polymer ?
#
loop_
_entity_poly.entity_id
_entity_poly.type
_entity_poly.pdbx_seq_one_letter_code
_entity_poly.pdbx_strand_id
1 'polypeptide(L)'
;MLIAVRAAVSAVVLAVLSLLGVTILGASAAHAVDTTLVGNFTAPDGSSIPDVSITVSDDAGFSDTATSDANGDFAIPLPGGGTYAIEIDVTTLPDGIALQTPEDASRSLLVLGGEKKIITKLVEGEGGGGNDGGFLDVSGDQVLQLLFDGLLFGIMIALGALGLNLVFGTTGLTNFSHGDLLTLGAFTALILNEAGLHIIIAAPIAIVIAAVLFGWGQNKVLWRPLRRRKTGLIAMMIITIGLAIVIRYGVALFFGGAPRNFNQYAGQAGIEIGPVSTTPKALILAGLATIALILTVIWVQRSRIGKATRAVSDNPALASATGIDVEKVIAVVWTLAAGLAAFSGIYLGLTQDNIWNMGQRV
;
A
#
# COMPACT_ATOMS: atom_id res chain seq x y z
N MET A 1 1.85 38.43 3.29
CA MET A 1 2.28 37.03 3.49
C MET A 1 1.13 36.06 3.81
N LEU A 2 0.21 36.37 4.73
CA LEU A 2 -0.96 35.52 5.06
C LEU A 2 -1.99 35.32 3.92
N ILE A 3 -2.09 36.28 2.99
CA ILE A 3 -3.01 36.22 1.84
C ILE A 3 -2.46 35.29 0.74
N ALA A 4 -1.17 35.38 0.43
CA ALA A 4 -0.51 34.51 -0.55
C ALA A 4 -0.55 33.03 -0.13
N VAL A 5 -0.37 32.75 1.17
CA VAL A 5 -0.47 31.38 1.71
C VAL A 5 -1.92 30.88 1.72
N ARG A 6 -2.92 31.76 1.91
CA ARG A 6 -4.33 31.38 1.76
C ARG A 6 -4.68 31.07 0.31
N ALA A 7 -4.21 31.89 -0.63
CA ALA A 7 -4.43 31.69 -2.06
C ALA A 7 -3.77 30.40 -2.57
N ALA A 8 -2.54 30.11 -2.14
CA ALA A 8 -1.86 28.88 -2.51
C ALA A 8 -2.58 27.62 -1.98
N VAL A 9 -3.13 27.67 -0.76
CA VAL A 9 -3.82 26.52 -0.16
C VAL A 9 -5.20 26.32 -0.76
N SER A 10 -5.95 27.39 -0.99
CA SER A 10 -7.20 27.32 -1.75
C SER A 10 -6.96 26.82 -3.17
N ALA A 11 -5.88 27.25 -3.83
CA ALA A 11 -5.51 26.78 -5.16
C ALA A 11 -5.14 25.29 -5.17
N VAL A 12 -4.41 24.77 -4.17
CA VAL A 12 -4.08 23.34 -4.10
C VAL A 12 -5.31 22.50 -3.73
N VAL A 13 -6.18 22.96 -2.83
CA VAL A 13 -7.43 22.28 -2.50
C VAL A 13 -8.38 22.26 -3.71
N LEU A 14 -8.50 23.37 -4.44
CA LEU A 14 -9.24 23.43 -5.70
C LEU A 14 -8.58 22.59 -6.81
N ALA A 15 -7.26 22.51 -6.87
CA ALA A 15 -6.55 21.68 -7.83
C ALA A 15 -6.74 20.19 -7.54
N VAL A 16 -6.78 19.78 -6.27
CA VAL A 16 -7.10 18.40 -5.88
C VAL A 16 -8.57 18.09 -6.11
N LEU A 17 -9.49 19.01 -5.80
CA LEU A 17 -10.91 18.89 -6.11
C LEU A 17 -11.18 18.89 -7.63
N SER A 18 -10.41 19.64 -8.42
CA SER A 18 -10.52 19.63 -9.87
C SER A 18 -9.87 18.40 -10.49
N LEU A 19 -8.78 17.87 -9.93
CA LEU A 19 -8.24 16.56 -10.31
C LEU A 19 -9.27 15.44 -10.01
N LEU A 20 -9.92 15.48 -8.84
CA LEU A 20 -11.03 14.59 -8.48
C LEU A 20 -12.28 14.80 -9.34
N GLY A 21 -12.48 16.01 -9.89
CA GLY A 21 -13.60 16.32 -10.79
C GLY A 21 -13.33 15.90 -12.24
N VAL A 22 -12.09 15.96 -12.69
CA VAL A 22 -11.68 15.55 -14.05
C VAL A 22 -11.78 14.02 -14.21
N THR A 23 -11.60 13.24 -13.15
CA THR A 23 -11.81 11.79 -13.18
C THR A 23 -13.30 11.39 -13.30
N ILE A 24 -14.24 12.27 -12.94
CA ILE A 24 -15.69 12.02 -13.11
C ILE A 24 -16.11 12.18 -14.59
N LEU A 25 -15.40 13.01 -15.36
CA LEU A 25 -15.72 13.32 -16.77
C LEU A 25 -14.94 12.47 -17.78
N GLY A 26 -13.96 11.68 -17.31
CA GLY A 26 -13.07 10.87 -18.14
C GLY A 26 -13.34 9.37 -18.11
N ALA A 27 -14.51 8.93 -17.61
CA ALA A 27 -14.93 7.54 -17.74
C ALA A 27 -15.28 7.23 -19.21
N SER A 28 -14.27 7.10 -20.06
CA SER A 28 -14.42 6.45 -21.35
C SER A 28 -14.90 5.02 -21.08
N ALA A 29 -15.95 4.60 -21.79
CA ALA A 29 -16.47 3.25 -21.75
C ALA A 29 -15.30 2.25 -21.87
N ALA A 30 -15.24 1.31 -20.92
CA ALA A 30 -14.26 0.23 -20.90
C ALA A 30 -14.15 -0.37 -22.30
N HIS A 31 -13.04 -0.12 -22.98
CA HIS A 31 -12.69 -0.90 -24.16
C HIS A 31 -12.45 -2.32 -23.66
N ALA A 32 -13.19 -3.27 -24.22
CA ALA A 32 -12.93 -4.69 -24.04
C ALA A 32 -11.52 -4.96 -24.56
N VAL A 33 -10.55 -4.96 -23.65
CA VAL A 33 -9.22 -5.49 -23.91
C VAL A 33 -9.40 -7.00 -23.93
N ASP A 34 -9.02 -7.64 -25.03
CA ASP A 34 -8.95 -9.10 -25.12
C ASP A 34 -8.19 -9.61 -23.89
N THR A 35 -8.92 -10.28 -23.01
CA THR A 35 -8.43 -10.71 -21.71
C THR A 35 -8.14 -12.19 -21.86
N THR A 36 -6.90 -12.62 -21.65
CA THR A 36 -6.50 -14.01 -21.82
C THR A 36 -5.84 -14.50 -20.54
N LEU A 37 -6.31 -15.62 -20.01
CA LEU A 37 -5.61 -16.33 -18.96
C LEU A 37 -4.55 -17.20 -19.63
N VAL A 38 -3.28 -17.00 -19.25
CA VAL A 38 -2.18 -17.80 -19.77
C VAL A 38 -1.47 -18.48 -18.62
N GLY A 39 -0.86 -19.63 -18.88
CA GLY A 39 -0.03 -20.28 -17.90
C GLY A 39 0.81 -21.37 -18.53
N ASN A 40 1.70 -21.93 -17.72
CA ASN A 40 2.59 -22.98 -18.15
C ASN A 40 2.71 -24.04 -17.05
N PHE A 41 2.64 -25.31 -17.44
CA PHE A 41 2.93 -26.45 -16.59
C PHE A 41 4.31 -26.99 -16.90
N THR A 42 5.22 -26.77 -15.96
CA THR A 42 6.57 -27.35 -15.97
C THR A 42 6.69 -28.34 -14.81
N ALA A 43 7.23 -29.52 -15.09
CA ALA A 43 7.58 -30.51 -14.08
C ALA A 43 8.79 -30.05 -13.23
N PRO A 44 9.02 -30.64 -12.05
CA PRO A 44 10.16 -30.28 -11.19
C PRO A 44 11.54 -30.41 -11.85
N ASP A 45 11.65 -31.27 -12.86
CA ASP A 45 12.87 -31.51 -13.65
C ASP A 45 13.07 -30.51 -14.80
N GLY A 46 12.15 -29.56 -14.98
CA GLY A 46 12.16 -28.58 -16.06
C GLY A 46 11.54 -29.05 -17.37
N SER A 47 10.97 -30.26 -17.44
CA SER A 47 10.25 -30.75 -18.62
C SER A 47 8.82 -30.19 -18.69
N SER A 48 8.34 -29.94 -19.91
CA SER A 48 6.98 -29.46 -20.16
C SER A 48 5.95 -30.57 -20.00
N ILE A 49 4.80 -30.29 -19.38
CA ILE A 49 3.71 -31.26 -19.22
C ILE A 49 2.55 -30.94 -20.18
N PRO A 50 2.36 -31.73 -21.26
CA PRO A 50 1.20 -31.60 -22.13
C PRO A 50 -0.07 -32.22 -21.53
N ASP A 51 -1.22 -31.88 -22.13
CA ASP A 51 -2.52 -32.52 -21.91
C ASP A 51 -3.19 -32.31 -20.54
N VAL A 52 -2.76 -31.31 -19.76
CA VAL A 52 -3.40 -30.93 -18.49
C VAL A 52 -4.61 -30.05 -18.76
N SER A 53 -5.78 -30.43 -18.24
CA SER A 53 -7.03 -29.69 -18.42
C SER A 53 -7.27 -28.66 -17.31
N ILE A 54 -7.63 -27.44 -17.70
CA ILE A 54 -7.99 -26.35 -16.79
C ILE A 54 -9.36 -25.82 -17.18
N THR A 55 -10.26 -25.74 -16.21
CA THR A 55 -11.57 -25.10 -16.35
C THR A 55 -11.58 -23.76 -15.64
N VAL A 56 -12.09 -22.74 -16.31
CA VAL A 56 -12.26 -21.39 -15.76
C VAL A 56 -13.74 -21.07 -15.75
N SER A 57 -14.28 -20.75 -14.59
CA SER A 57 -15.68 -20.38 -14.41
C SER A 57 -15.84 -19.01 -13.75
N ASP A 58 -16.98 -18.35 -13.96
CA ASP A 58 -17.36 -17.14 -13.24
C ASP A 58 -18.72 -17.28 -12.54
N ASP A 59 -19.04 -16.34 -11.64
CA ASP A 59 -20.33 -16.29 -10.95
C ASP A 59 -21.49 -15.86 -11.88
N ALA A 60 -21.19 -15.44 -13.11
CA ALA A 60 -22.14 -14.97 -14.12
C ALA A 60 -22.54 -16.06 -15.14
N GLY A 61 -22.01 -17.28 -15.00
CA GLY A 61 -22.36 -18.46 -15.80
C GLY A 61 -21.43 -18.76 -16.98
N PHE A 62 -20.28 -18.09 -17.11
CA PHE A 62 -19.22 -18.45 -18.04
C PHE A 62 -18.45 -19.66 -17.51
N SER A 63 -18.18 -20.64 -18.38
CA SER A 63 -17.29 -21.77 -18.11
C SER A 63 -16.59 -22.15 -19.42
N ASP A 64 -15.26 -22.15 -19.42
CA ASP A 64 -14.45 -22.57 -20.57
C ASP A 64 -13.27 -23.43 -20.11
N THR A 65 -12.88 -24.40 -20.93
CA THR A 65 -11.86 -25.39 -20.60
C THR A 65 -10.77 -25.40 -21.67
N ALA A 66 -9.51 -25.30 -21.26
CA ALA A 66 -8.37 -25.48 -22.15
C ALA A 66 -7.42 -26.58 -21.66
N THR A 67 -6.74 -27.18 -22.62
CA THR A 67 -5.71 -28.21 -22.43
C THR A 67 -4.34 -27.63 -22.73
N SER A 68 -3.32 -27.98 -21.93
CA SER A 68 -1.95 -27.56 -22.21
C SER A 68 -1.36 -28.21 -23.46
N ASP A 69 -0.56 -27.45 -24.20
CA ASP A 69 0.11 -27.89 -25.43
C ASP A 69 1.40 -28.68 -25.17
N ALA A 70 2.11 -29.08 -26.24
CA ALA A 70 3.37 -29.83 -26.16
C ALA A 70 4.50 -29.10 -25.38
N ASN A 71 4.40 -27.78 -25.18
CA ASN A 71 5.32 -26.98 -24.39
C ASN A 71 4.80 -26.72 -22.96
N GLY A 72 3.64 -27.29 -22.60
CA GLY A 72 2.98 -27.10 -21.32
C GLY A 72 2.23 -25.77 -21.22
N ASP A 73 2.12 -25.01 -22.31
CA ASP A 73 1.45 -23.72 -22.34
C ASP A 73 -0.06 -23.90 -22.55
N PHE A 74 -0.86 -23.07 -21.89
CA PHE A 74 -2.30 -22.95 -22.17
C PHE A 74 -2.71 -21.48 -22.22
N ALA A 75 -3.75 -21.22 -23.00
CA ALA A 75 -4.36 -19.90 -23.12
C ALA A 75 -5.89 -20.02 -23.18
N ILE A 76 -6.59 -19.33 -22.28
CA ILE A 76 -8.06 -19.28 -22.24
C ILE A 76 -8.49 -17.83 -22.45
N PRO A 77 -9.18 -17.50 -23.55
CA PRO A 77 -9.77 -16.18 -23.74
C PRO A 77 -10.95 -15.99 -22.78
N LEU A 78 -10.93 -14.91 -22.02
CA LEU A 78 -11.95 -14.55 -21.04
C LEU A 78 -12.85 -13.44 -21.60
N PRO A 79 -14.17 -13.47 -21.31
CA PRO A 79 -15.14 -12.53 -21.85
C PRO A 79 -14.95 -11.08 -21.34
N GLY A 80 -14.13 -10.87 -20.31
CA GLY A 80 -13.72 -9.56 -19.83
C GLY A 80 -12.97 -9.58 -18.49
N GLY A 81 -12.79 -8.41 -17.88
CA GLY A 81 -12.27 -8.33 -16.51
C GLY A 81 -13.32 -8.73 -15.48
N GLY A 82 -13.00 -9.69 -14.61
CA GLY A 82 -13.88 -10.26 -13.59
C GLY A 82 -13.13 -11.18 -12.63
N THR A 83 -13.82 -11.66 -11.60
CA THR A 83 -13.29 -12.74 -10.74
C THR A 83 -13.64 -14.08 -11.37
N TYR A 84 -12.63 -14.89 -11.63
CA TYR A 84 -12.79 -16.21 -12.22
C TYR A 84 -12.32 -17.30 -11.25
N ALA A 85 -13.12 -18.33 -11.03
CA ALA A 85 -12.71 -19.54 -10.34
C ALA A 85 -12.01 -20.47 -11.33
N ILE A 86 -10.79 -20.89 -10.99
CA ILE A 86 -9.97 -21.77 -11.82
C ILE A 86 -9.91 -23.12 -11.13
N GLU A 87 -10.28 -24.15 -11.86
CA GLU A 87 -10.24 -25.55 -11.43
C GLU A 87 -9.30 -26.33 -12.35
N ILE A 88 -8.26 -26.93 -11.78
CA ILE A 88 -7.30 -27.77 -12.50
C ILE A 88 -7.71 -29.21 -12.31
N ASP A 89 -7.91 -29.95 -13.40
CA ASP A 89 -8.29 -31.36 -13.32
C ASP A 89 -7.07 -32.22 -12.96
N VAL A 90 -6.99 -32.57 -11.68
CA VAL A 90 -5.90 -33.39 -11.12
C VAL A 90 -5.84 -34.81 -11.68
N THR A 91 -6.87 -35.28 -12.38
CA THR A 91 -6.87 -36.60 -13.04
C THR A 91 -6.17 -36.61 -14.40
N THR A 92 -5.92 -35.42 -14.96
CA THR A 92 -5.20 -35.25 -16.23
C THR A 92 -3.69 -35.09 -16.05
N LEU A 93 -3.21 -35.09 -14.81
CA LEU A 93 -1.78 -35.06 -14.49
C LEU A 93 -1.13 -36.43 -14.75
N PRO A 94 0.10 -36.47 -15.29
CA PRO A 94 0.85 -37.72 -15.46
C PRO A 94 1.04 -38.46 -14.13
N ASP A 95 1.06 -39.80 -14.20
CA ASP A 95 1.28 -40.66 -13.02
C ASP A 95 2.56 -40.26 -12.28
N GLY A 96 2.43 -39.91 -11.00
CA GLY A 96 3.56 -39.50 -10.15
C GLY A 96 3.82 -38.00 -10.10
N ILE A 97 3.03 -37.15 -10.75
CA ILE A 97 3.10 -35.69 -10.62
C ILE A 97 1.80 -35.18 -9.99
N ALA A 98 1.93 -34.34 -8.97
CA ALA A 98 0.79 -33.74 -8.32
C ALA A 98 1.03 -32.26 -7.97
N LEU A 99 -0.02 -31.55 -7.60
CA LEU A 99 0.08 -30.14 -7.22
C LEU A 99 0.85 -29.99 -5.90
N GLN A 100 1.76 -29.01 -5.84
CA GLN A 100 2.49 -28.67 -4.62
C GLN A 100 1.54 -28.24 -3.50
N THR A 101 0.35 -27.74 -3.80
CA THR A 101 -0.64 -27.42 -2.79
C THR A 101 -2.00 -27.82 -3.33
N PRO A 102 -2.70 -28.79 -2.71
CA PRO A 102 -4.00 -29.27 -3.21
C PRO A 102 -5.04 -28.14 -3.32
N GLU A 103 -4.94 -27.10 -2.49
CA GLU A 103 -5.81 -25.91 -2.55
C GLU A 103 -5.58 -25.05 -3.81
N ASP A 104 -4.41 -25.14 -4.45
CA ASP A 104 -4.14 -24.46 -5.72
C ASP A 104 -4.88 -25.12 -6.90
N ALA A 105 -5.49 -26.29 -6.69
CA ALA A 105 -6.37 -26.93 -7.66
C ALA A 105 -7.64 -26.12 -7.93
N SER A 106 -8.12 -25.35 -6.93
CA SER A 106 -9.34 -24.55 -7.03
C SER A 106 -9.12 -23.16 -6.41
N ARG A 107 -8.89 -22.14 -7.25
CA ARG A 107 -8.59 -20.77 -6.78
C ARG A 107 -9.39 -19.71 -7.52
N SER A 108 -9.84 -18.67 -6.80
CA SER A 108 -10.48 -17.50 -7.40
C SER A 108 -9.46 -16.42 -7.71
N LEU A 109 -9.40 -15.99 -8.98
CA LEU A 109 -8.48 -14.95 -9.44
C LEU A 109 -9.25 -13.76 -10.02
N LEU A 110 -8.94 -12.56 -9.51
CA LEU A 110 -9.41 -11.31 -10.10
C LEU A 110 -8.59 -10.96 -11.34
N VAL A 111 -9.18 -11.06 -12.53
CA VAL A 111 -8.56 -10.67 -13.80
C VAL A 111 -9.14 -9.32 -14.21
N LEU A 112 -8.31 -8.30 -14.43
CA LEU A 112 -8.77 -6.93 -14.65
C LEU A 112 -8.68 -6.49 -16.14
N GLY A 113 -8.04 -7.31 -16.99
CA GLY A 113 -7.85 -7.08 -18.43
C GLY A 113 -6.44 -7.49 -18.90
N GLY A 114 -6.30 -7.92 -20.17
CA GLY A 114 -5.03 -8.35 -20.77
C GLY A 114 -4.60 -9.79 -20.42
N GLU A 115 -3.33 -10.12 -20.68
CA GLU A 115 -2.75 -11.44 -20.36
C GLU A 115 -2.46 -11.58 -18.86
N LYS A 116 -3.17 -12.48 -18.17
CA LYS A 116 -2.87 -12.83 -16.78
C LYS A 116 -2.16 -14.18 -16.72
N LYS A 117 -0.88 -14.16 -16.34
CA LYS A 117 -0.10 -15.38 -16.14
C LYS A 117 -0.40 -16.02 -14.79
N ILE A 118 -0.74 -17.31 -14.78
CA ILE A 118 -0.82 -18.10 -13.56
C ILE A 118 0.37 -19.06 -13.47
N ILE A 119 0.92 -19.16 -12.27
CA ILE A 119 2.02 -20.08 -11.95
C ILE A 119 1.43 -21.15 -11.05
N THR A 120 1.57 -22.40 -11.47
CA THR A 120 1.18 -23.57 -10.69
C THR A 120 2.44 -24.38 -10.45
N LYS A 121 2.78 -24.63 -9.19
CA LYS A 121 3.95 -25.45 -8.85
C LYS A 121 3.52 -26.91 -8.73
N LEU A 122 4.24 -27.77 -9.42
CA LEU A 122 4.02 -29.22 -9.46
C LEU A 122 5.17 -29.91 -8.70
N VAL A 123 4.89 -31.05 -8.07
CA VAL A 123 5.85 -31.87 -7.30
C VAL A 123 5.72 -33.33 -7.74
N GLU A 124 6.82 -34.07 -7.68
CA GLU A 124 6.85 -35.52 -7.94
C GLU A 124 6.44 -36.29 -6.67
N GLY A 125 5.38 -37.11 -6.73
CA GLY A 125 4.83 -37.89 -5.62
C GLY A 125 3.33 -37.69 -5.37
N GLU A 126 2.80 -38.26 -4.28
CA GLU A 126 1.45 -37.96 -3.81
C GLU A 126 1.38 -36.46 -3.47
N GLY A 127 0.49 -35.73 -4.16
CA GLY A 127 0.25 -34.31 -3.94
C GLY A 127 -0.29 -34.04 -2.56
N GLY A 128 0.61 -33.92 -1.61
CA GLY A 128 0.42 -33.25 -0.35
C GLY A 128 1.35 -32.06 -0.40
N GLY A 129 0.80 -30.86 -0.37
CA GLY A 129 1.64 -29.73 0.00
C GLY A 129 2.23 -30.05 1.34
N GLY A 130 3.56 -30.14 1.36
CA GLY A 130 4.37 -30.53 2.51
C GLY A 130 4.04 -29.65 3.71
N ASN A 131 2.97 -30.02 4.41
CA ASN A 131 2.71 -29.76 5.81
C ASN A 131 2.84 -31.09 6.59
N ASP A 132 3.65 -32.02 6.07
CA ASP A 132 4.31 -33.03 6.91
C ASP A 132 5.30 -32.36 7.87
N GLY A 133 5.61 -31.09 7.59
CA GLY A 133 6.23 -30.18 8.51
C GLY A 133 5.32 -29.84 9.67
N GLY A 134 5.41 -30.63 10.75
CA GLY A 134 5.01 -30.14 12.07
C GLY A 134 5.67 -28.78 12.33
N PHE A 135 5.18 -28.02 13.33
CA PHE A 135 5.74 -26.71 13.75
C PHE A 135 7.29 -26.62 13.76
N LEU A 136 8.00 -27.76 13.83
CA LEU A 136 9.45 -27.92 13.84
C LEU A 136 10.13 -28.00 12.45
N ASP A 137 9.41 -28.10 11.33
CA ASP A 137 9.99 -28.22 9.98
C ASP A 137 10.10 -26.87 9.26
N VAL A 138 10.46 -25.84 10.02
CA VAL A 138 10.81 -24.54 9.44
C VAL A 138 12.27 -24.63 9.00
N SER A 139 12.51 -24.64 7.69
CA SER A 139 13.88 -24.60 7.16
C SER A 139 14.58 -23.31 7.60
N GLY A 140 15.89 -23.37 7.83
CA GLY A 140 16.67 -22.19 8.21
C GLY A 140 16.52 -21.03 7.21
N ASP A 141 16.35 -21.39 5.93
CA ASP A 141 16.14 -20.44 4.84
C ASP A 141 14.77 -19.74 4.95
N GLN A 142 13.71 -20.48 5.32
CA GLN A 142 12.39 -19.90 5.57
C GLN A 142 12.40 -18.94 6.76
N VAL A 143 13.13 -19.26 7.84
CA VAL A 143 13.31 -18.33 8.97
C VAL A 143 13.99 -17.04 8.50
N LEU A 144 15.06 -17.15 7.70
CA LEU A 144 15.77 -15.99 7.17
C LEU A 144 14.89 -15.13 6.25
N GLN A 145 14.10 -15.76 5.38
CA GLN A 145 13.13 -15.07 4.54
C GLN A 145 12.10 -14.30 5.39
N LEU A 146 11.48 -14.94 6.38
CA LEU A 146 10.46 -14.31 7.22
C LEU A 146 11.05 -13.16 8.06
N LEU A 147 12.26 -13.32 8.59
CA LEU A 147 12.95 -12.24 9.30
C LEU A 147 13.23 -11.05 8.38
N PHE A 148 13.60 -11.32 7.13
CA PHE A 148 13.86 -10.29 6.14
C PHE A 148 12.59 -9.54 5.74
N ASP A 149 11.52 -10.25 5.40
CA ASP A 149 10.23 -9.64 5.07
C ASP A 149 9.65 -8.87 6.27
N GLY A 150 9.79 -9.43 7.48
CA GLY A 150 9.44 -8.77 8.73
C GLY A 150 10.24 -7.49 8.98
N LEU A 151 11.53 -7.45 8.62
CA LEU A 151 12.36 -6.25 8.69
C LEU A 151 11.86 -5.17 7.72
N LEU A 152 11.59 -5.53 6.46
CA LEU A 152 11.08 -4.59 5.45
C LEU A 152 9.72 -4.01 5.89
N PHE A 153 8.82 -4.86 6.37
CA PHE A 153 7.53 -4.44 6.90
C PHE A 153 7.69 -3.58 8.16
N GLY A 154 8.61 -3.93 9.05
CA GLY A 154 8.92 -3.18 10.26
C GLY A 154 9.46 -1.77 9.98
N ILE A 155 10.30 -1.60 8.95
CA ILE A 155 10.77 -0.27 8.51
C ILE A 155 9.61 0.59 8.03
N MET A 156 8.67 0.01 7.27
CA MET A 156 7.48 0.69 6.79
C MET A 156 6.57 1.13 7.96
N ILE A 157 6.34 0.26 8.95
CA ILE A 157 5.59 0.61 10.17
C ILE A 157 6.31 1.69 10.97
N ALA A 158 7.63 1.54 11.17
CA ALA A 158 8.43 2.49 11.93
C ALA A 158 8.34 3.91 11.33
N LEU A 159 8.28 4.01 10.01
CA LEU A 159 8.11 5.27 9.29
C LEU A 159 6.76 5.94 9.63
N GLY A 160 5.66 5.18 9.56
CA GLY A 160 4.33 5.68 9.94
C GLY A 160 4.23 6.02 11.43
N ALA A 161 4.76 5.16 12.30
CA ALA A 161 4.77 5.29 13.74
C ALA A 161 5.61 6.48 14.23
N LEU A 162 6.73 6.79 13.56
CA LEU A 162 7.54 7.97 13.88
C LEU A 162 6.74 9.26 13.71
N GLY A 163 5.93 9.36 12.65
CA GLY A 163 5.02 10.47 12.45
C GLY A 163 3.98 10.60 13.58
N LEU A 164 3.34 9.48 13.96
CA LEU A 164 2.37 9.45 15.05
C LEU A 164 3.00 9.89 16.37
N ASN A 165 4.19 9.35 16.67
CA ASN A 165 4.92 9.65 17.91
C ASN A 165 5.35 11.12 17.98
N LEU A 166 5.70 11.75 16.86
CA LEU A 166 6.00 13.19 16.84
C LEU A 166 4.77 14.02 17.22
N VAL A 167 3.59 13.70 16.69
CA VAL A 167 2.34 14.40 17.02
C VAL A 167 1.96 14.17 18.48
N PHE A 168 1.95 12.91 18.91
CA PHE A 168 1.63 12.55 20.28
C PHE A 168 2.61 13.18 21.28
N GLY A 169 3.91 13.03 21.04
CA GLY A 169 4.95 13.57 21.91
C GLY A 169 4.93 15.08 22.04
N THR A 170 4.37 15.82 21.07
CA THR A 170 4.33 17.30 21.11
C THR A 170 3.02 17.89 21.60
N THR A 171 1.91 17.18 21.37
CA THR A 171 0.57 17.71 21.67
C THR A 171 -0.18 16.90 22.72
N GLY A 172 0.30 15.70 23.07
CA GLY A 172 -0.41 14.73 23.90
C GLY A 172 -1.65 14.12 23.21
N LEU A 173 -1.92 14.46 21.94
CA LEU A 173 -3.08 13.96 21.21
C LEU A 173 -2.76 12.62 20.55
N THR A 174 -3.42 11.56 20.99
CA THR A 174 -3.46 10.29 20.27
C THR A 174 -4.36 10.44 19.05
N ASN A 175 -3.76 10.55 17.87
CA ASN A 175 -4.49 10.73 16.62
C ASN A 175 -4.88 9.38 16.00
N PHE A 176 -6.13 8.94 16.22
CA PHE A 176 -6.63 7.70 15.62
C PHE A 176 -6.81 7.78 14.09
N SER A 177 -6.85 8.99 13.51
CA SER A 177 -6.92 9.16 12.06
C SER A 177 -5.56 9.04 11.38
N HIS A 178 -4.47 8.85 12.12
CA HIS A 178 -3.12 8.81 11.55
C HIS A 178 -2.95 7.65 10.56
N GLY A 179 -3.54 6.49 10.86
CA GLY A 179 -3.62 5.36 9.93
C GLY A 179 -4.20 5.76 8.57
N ASP A 180 -5.33 6.47 8.58
CA ASP A 180 -5.98 6.91 7.34
C ASP A 180 -5.17 7.98 6.57
N LEU A 181 -4.18 8.64 7.18
CA LEU A 181 -3.23 9.50 6.47
C LEU A 181 -2.25 8.68 5.61
N LEU A 182 -1.93 7.44 5.99
CA LEU A 182 -1.16 6.52 5.13
C LEU A 182 -1.95 6.24 3.86
N THR A 183 -3.22 5.85 4.01
CA THR A 183 -4.13 5.62 2.89
C THR A 183 -4.21 6.86 1.98
N LEU A 184 -4.41 8.05 2.55
CA LEU A 184 -4.46 9.28 1.76
C LEU A 184 -3.16 9.55 0.98
N GLY A 185 -2.01 9.26 1.57
CA GLY A 185 -0.73 9.38 0.87
C GLY A 185 -0.60 8.45 -0.33
N ALA A 186 -0.94 7.17 -0.13
CA ALA A 186 -0.93 6.16 -1.18
C ALA A 186 -1.89 6.53 -2.32
N PHE A 187 -3.14 6.89 -2.00
CA PHE A 187 -4.14 7.29 -2.98
C PHE A 187 -3.79 8.62 -3.66
N THR A 188 -3.13 9.56 -2.98
CA THR A 188 -2.64 10.78 -3.63
C THR A 188 -1.58 10.45 -4.68
N ALA A 189 -0.66 9.53 -4.38
CA ALA A 189 0.32 9.05 -5.36
C ALA A 189 -0.37 8.30 -6.50
N LEU A 190 -1.41 7.53 -6.21
CA LEU A 190 -2.17 6.78 -7.21
C LEU A 190 -2.87 7.71 -8.19
N ILE A 191 -3.54 8.77 -7.71
CA ILE A 191 -4.18 9.77 -8.58
C ILE A 191 -3.16 10.39 -9.53
N LEU A 192 -1.98 10.77 -9.01
CA LEU A 192 -0.91 11.34 -9.84
C LEU A 192 -0.40 10.33 -10.86
N ASN A 193 -0.34 9.05 -10.49
CA ASN A 193 0.10 7.97 -11.36
C ASN A 193 -0.91 7.65 -12.47
N GLU A 194 -2.20 7.61 -12.13
CA GLU A 194 -3.31 7.48 -13.08
C GLU A 194 -3.39 8.71 -14.02
N ALA A 195 -2.98 9.89 -13.56
CA ALA A 195 -2.83 11.09 -14.39
C ALA A 195 -1.60 11.05 -15.33
N GLY A 196 -0.87 9.94 -15.38
CA GLY A 196 0.24 9.71 -16.30
C GLY A 196 1.63 10.04 -15.75
N LEU A 197 1.75 10.50 -14.49
CA LEU A 197 3.08 10.70 -13.89
C LEU A 197 3.71 9.37 -13.51
N HIS A 198 4.99 9.22 -13.83
CA HIS A 198 5.77 8.08 -13.38
C HIS A 198 5.86 8.07 -11.84
N ILE A 199 5.74 6.89 -11.22
CA ILE A 199 5.65 6.78 -9.76
C ILE A 199 6.84 7.37 -8.99
N ILE A 200 8.06 7.30 -9.56
CA ILE A 200 9.27 7.94 -9.01
C ILE A 200 9.06 9.45 -8.77
N ILE A 201 8.27 10.11 -9.61
CA ILE A 201 7.98 11.55 -9.51
C ILE A 201 6.67 11.76 -8.73
N ALA A 202 5.67 10.91 -8.94
CA ALA A 202 4.39 11.00 -8.26
C ALA A 202 4.52 10.83 -6.73
N ALA A 203 5.38 9.90 -6.27
CA ALA A 203 5.58 9.62 -4.85
C ALA A 203 6.07 10.84 -4.04
N PRO A 204 7.20 11.51 -4.38
CA PRO A 204 7.65 12.69 -3.63
C PRO A 204 6.65 13.85 -3.71
N ILE A 205 5.96 14.03 -4.85
CA ILE A 205 4.91 15.05 -4.96
C ILE A 205 3.74 14.72 -4.02
N ALA A 206 3.29 13.47 -3.98
CA ALA A 206 2.23 13.02 -3.08
C ALA A 206 2.61 13.20 -1.61
N ILE A 207 3.86 12.92 -1.23
CA ILE A 207 4.36 13.18 0.14
C ILE A 207 4.27 14.66 0.48
N VAL A 208 4.68 15.55 -0.44
CA VAL A 208 4.59 17.01 -0.22
C VAL A 208 3.14 17.47 -0.15
N ILE A 209 2.27 16.97 -1.03
CA ILE A 209 0.83 17.30 -1.01
C ILE A 209 0.22 16.86 0.32
N ALA A 210 0.51 15.64 0.78
CA ALA A 210 -0.01 15.14 2.05
C ALA A 210 0.52 15.94 3.25
N ALA A 211 1.81 16.28 3.27
CA ALA A 211 2.42 17.12 4.29
C ALA A 211 1.74 18.51 4.36
N VAL A 212 1.44 19.11 3.22
CA VAL A 212 0.82 20.45 3.14
C VAL A 212 -0.67 20.40 3.46
N LEU A 213 -1.44 19.51 2.83
CA LEU A 213 -2.89 19.47 2.96
C LEU A 213 -3.32 18.79 4.27
N PHE A 214 -2.84 17.58 4.52
CA PHE A 214 -3.25 16.76 5.66
C PHE A 214 -2.35 16.96 6.89
N GLY A 215 -1.16 17.54 6.73
CA GLY A 215 -0.34 17.98 7.85
C GLY A 215 -0.63 19.41 8.28
N TRP A 216 -0.07 20.37 7.54
CA TRP A 216 -0.22 21.80 7.85
C TRP A 216 -1.67 22.27 7.75
N GLY A 217 -2.39 21.87 6.68
CA GLY A 217 -3.76 22.28 6.40
C GLY A 217 -4.73 21.77 7.46
N GLN A 218 -4.69 20.47 7.74
CA GLN A 218 -5.49 19.86 8.80
C GLN A 218 -5.18 20.48 10.16
N ASN A 219 -3.90 20.71 10.51
CA ASN A 219 -3.58 21.41 11.76
C ASN A 219 -4.17 22.83 11.78
N LYS A 220 -4.08 23.59 10.69
CA LYS A 220 -4.56 24.96 10.64
C LYS A 220 -6.09 25.06 10.69
N VAL A 221 -6.79 24.14 10.03
CA VAL A 221 -8.25 24.17 9.85
C VAL A 221 -8.96 23.49 11.01
N LEU A 222 -8.44 22.37 11.50
CA LEU A 222 -9.10 21.55 12.50
C LEU A 222 -8.45 21.70 13.88
N TRP A 223 -7.17 21.34 14.01
CA TRP A 223 -6.56 21.18 15.34
C TRP A 223 -6.27 22.50 16.05
N ARG A 224 -5.77 23.50 15.33
CA ARG A 224 -5.44 24.82 15.88
C ARG A 224 -6.66 25.56 16.42
N PRO A 225 -7.81 25.63 15.71
CA PRO A 225 -9.02 26.23 16.28
C PRO A 225 -9.53 25.51 17.53
N LEU A 226 -9.48 24.18 17.56
CA LEU A 226 -9.88 23.38 18.73
C LEU A 226 -8.98 23.67 19.94
N ARG A 227 -7.66 23.70 19.74
CA ARG A 227 -6.72 24.10 20.81
C ARG A 227 -6.96 25.52 21.31
N ARG A 228 -7.25 26.47 20.42
CA ARG A 228 -7.57 27.86 20.79
C ARG A 228 -8.85 27.97 21.62
N ARG A 229 -9.83 27.11 21.37
CA ARG A 229 -11.06 26.99 22.15
C ARG A 229 -10.87 26.20 23.45
N LYS A 230 -9.63 25.77 23.75
CA LYS A 230 -9.27 24.95 24.92
C LYS A 230 -10.08 23.65 24.98
N THR A 231 -10.39 23.06 23.83
CA THR A 231 -11.03 21.75 23.76
C THR A 231 -10.15 20.72 24.46
N GLY A 232 -10.73 19.91 25.35
CA GLY A 232 -9.98 18.88 26.09
C GLY A 232 -9.41 17.80 25.17
N LEU A 233 -8.33 17.15 25.60
CA LEU A 233 -7.65 16.09 24.84
C LEU A 233 -8.59 14.95 24.47
N ILE A 234 -9.44 14.49 25.41
CA ILE A 234 -10.41 13.41 25.18
C ILE A 234 -11.39 13.78 24.04
N ALA A 235 -11.91 15.01 24.04
CA ALA A 235 -12.80 15.47 22.98
C ALA A 235 -12.06 15.56 21.63
N MET A 236 -10.79 15.99 21.62
CA MET A 236 -9.98 15.97 20.40
C MET A 236 -9.72 14.54 19.90
N MET A 237 -9.49 13.57 20.79
CA MET A 237 -9.35 12.15 20.42
C MET A 237 -10.63 11.62 19.75
N ILE A 238 -11.81 11.92 20.30
CA ILE A 238 -13.09 11.55 19.68
C ILE A 238 -13.22 12.17 18.27
N ILE A 239 -12.79 13.42 18.09
CA ILE A 239 -12.78 14.07 16.78
C ILE A 239 -11.83 13.35 15.80
N THR A 240 -10.70 12.82 16.27
CA THR A 240 -9.79 12.04 15.39
C THR A 240 -10.46 10.76 14.90
N ILE A 241 -11.29 10.10 15.73
CA ILE A 241 -12.06 8.91 15.32
C ILE A 241 -13.10 9.29 14.27
N GLY A 242 -13.83 10.39 14.49
CA GLY A 242 -14.78 10.90 13.49
C GLY A 242 -14.09 11.25 12.17
N LEU A 243 -12.91 11.87 12.24
CA LEU A 243 -12.11 12.20 11.06
C LEU A 243 -11.61 10.94 10.33
N ALA A 244 -11.17 9.92 11.07
CA ALA A 244 -10.76 8.62 10.54
C ALA A 244 -11.86 8.00 9.67
N ILE A 245 -13.09 7.95 10.21
CA ILE A 245 -14.29 7.46 9.51
C ILE A 245 -14.56 8.28 8.24
N VAL A 246 -14.54 9.62 8.34
CA VAL A 246 -14.79 10.50 7.19
C VAL A 246 -13.77 10.32 6.09
N ILE A 247 -12.47 10.26 6.43
CA ILE A 247 -11.41 10.04 5.44
C ILE A 247 -11.60 8.69 4.77
N ARG A 248 -11.77 7.63 5.57
CA ARG A 248 -11.82 6.25 5.10
C ARG A 248 -12.98 6.00 4.15
N TYR A 249 -14.19 6.36 4.57
CA TYR A 249 -15.35 6.20 3.71
C TYR A 249 -15.37 7.23 2.58
N GLY A 250 -14.73 8.39 2.76
CA GLY A 250 -14.45 9.31 1.66
C GLY A 250 -13.64 8.65 0.55
N VAL A 251 -12.51 8.01 0.89
CA VAL A 251 -11.70 7.26 -0.09
C VAL A 251 -12.51 6.12 -0.71
N ALA A 252 -13.25 5.35 0.09
CA ALA A 252 -14.08 4.26 -0.44
C ALA A 252 -15.15 4.75 -1.43
N LEU A 253 -15.77 5.90 -1.18
CA LEU A 253 -16.79 6.49 -2.06
C LEU A 253 -16.20 6.93 -3.41
N PHE A 254 -14.99 7.49 -3.43
CA PHE A 254 -14.37 7.97 -4.67
C PHE A 254 -13.66 6.86 -5.46
N PHE A 255 -13.07 5.87 -4.79
CA PHE A 255 -12.23 4.86 -5.43
C PHE A 255 -12.85 3.47 -5.50
N GLY A 256 -13.93 3.22 -4.75
CA GLY A 256 -14.56 1.91 -4.62
C GLY A 256 -13.84 0.98 -3.64
N GLY A 257 -14.34 -0.26 -3.58
CA GLY A 257 -13.80 -1.32 -2.72
C GLY A 257 -12.68 -2.16 -3.35
N ALA A 258 -12.52 -2.08 -4.68
CA ALA A 258 -11.58 -2.92 -5.42
C ALA A 258 -10.12 -2.50 -5.16
N PRO A 259 -9.19 -3.47 -5.03
CA PRO A 259 -7.76 -3.16 -4.92
C PRO A 259 -7.26 -2.48 -6.20
N ARG A 260 -6.35 -1.51 -6.06
CA ARG A 260 -5.72 -0.81 -7.17
C ARG A 260 -4.20 -0.91 -7.10
N ASN A 261 -3.56 -0.96 -8.26
CA ASN A 261 -2.12 -1.05 -8.37
C ASN A 261 -1.53 0.15 -9.10
N PHE A 262 -0.30 0.49 -8.75
CA PHE A 262 0.48 1.45 -9.54
C PHE A 262 0.83 0.86 -10.89
N ASN A 263 0.84 1.69 -11.93
CA ASN A 263 1.11 1.27 -13.31
C ASN A 263 2.55 0.75 -13.50
N GLN A 264 3.50 1.25 -12.71
CA GLN A 264 4.91 0.83 -12.78
C GLN A 264 5.27 -0.08 -11.62
N TYR A 265 6.16 -1.03 -11.90
CA TYR A 265 6.68 -2.02 -10.93
C TYR A 265 5.64 -2.99 -10.37
N ALA A 266 4.43 -3.02 -10.94
CA ALA A 266 3.51 -4.14 -10.77
C ALA A 266 4.19 -5.42 -11.33
N GLY A 267 4.22 -6.49 -10.53
CA GLY A 267 4.85 -7.75 -10.95
C GLY A 267 6.36 -7.70 -11.19
N GLN A 268 7.09 -6.72 -10.61
CA GLN A 268 8.55 -6.67 -10.75
C GLN A 268 9.19 -7.99 -10.31
N ALA A 269 10.02 -8.57 -11.17
CA ALA A 269 10.75 -9.80 -10.89
C ALA A 269 11.56 -9.69 -9.59
N GLY A 270 11.50 -10.76 -8.79
CA GLY A 270 12.33 -10.90 -7.60
C GLY A 270 13.80 -11.06 -7.96
N ILE A 271 14.64 -10.71 -7.00
CA ILE A 271 16.07 -11.02 -6.98
C ILE A 271 16.32 -11.95 -5.80
N GLU A 272 17.20 -12.92 -6.02
CA GLU A 272 17.63 -13.87 -4.99
C GLU A 272 18.94 -13.38 -4.37
N ILE A 273 18.94 -13.22 -3.06
CA ILE A 273 20.09 -12.83 -2.24
C ILE A 273 20.35 -13.97 -1.25
N GLY A 274 21.04 -15.00 -1.73
CA GLY A 274 21.23 -16.25 -0.97
C GLY A 274 19.89 -16.93 -0.71
N PRO A 275 19.52 -17.22 0.55
CA PRO A 275 18.26 -17.88 0.89
C PRO A 275 17.05 -16.94 0.84
N VAL A 276 17.26 -15.63 0.60
CA VAL A 276 16.20 -14.62 0.64
C VAL A 276 15.82 -14.17 -0.77
N SER A 277 14.54 -14.23 -1.12
CA SER A 277 13.98 -13.64 -2.34
C SER A 277 13.26 -12.33 -2.01
N THR A 278 13.58 -11.25 -2.74
CA THR A 278 12.93 -9.96 -2.56
C THR A 278 12.84 -9.18 -3.86
N THR A 279 12.07 -8.09 -3.90
CA THR A 279 11.98 -7.25 -5.11
C THR A 279 12.89 -6.02 -5.00
N PRO A 280 13.50 -5.56 -6.11
CA PRO A 280 14.30 -4.34 -6.09
C PRO A 280 13.55 -3.11 -5.56
N LYS A 281 12.25 -2.98 -5.86
CA LYS A 281 11.40 -1.91 -5.31
C LYS A 281 11.32 -1.95 -3.78
N ALA A 282 11.20 -3.14 -3.17
CA ALA A 282 11.10 -3.29 -1.73
C ALA A 282 12.41 -2.84 -1.05
N LEU A 283 13.57 -3.22 -1.60
CA LEU A 283 14.88 -2.78 -1.10
C LEU A 283 15.09 -1.27 -1.22
N ILE A 284 14.74 -0.69 -2.37
CA ILE A 284 14.87 0.76 -2.59
C ILE A 284 13.98 1.53 -1.63
N LEU A 285 12.72 1.10 -1.46
CA LEU A 285 11.78 1.72 -0.54
C LEU A 285 12.24 1.58 0.91
N ALA A 286 12.75 0.42 1.33
CA ALA A 286 13.33 0.22 2.66
C ALA A 286 14.56 1.11 2.90
N GLY A 287 15.44 1.24 1.90
CA GLY A 287 16.58 2.14 1.95
C GLY A 287 16.15 3.61 2.12
N LEU A 288 15.20 4.08 1.30
CA LEU A 288 14.68 5.44 1.37
C LEU A 288 13.93 5.71 2.68
N ALA A 289 13.14 4.74 3.17
CA ALA A 289 12.44 4.83 4.45
C ALA A 289 13.42 4.90 5.62
N THR A 290 14.47 4.08 5.61
CA THR A 290 15.55 4.10 6.60
C THR A 290 16.27 5.45 6.61
N ILE A 291 16.58 6.01 5.43
CA ILE A 291 17.17 7.35 5.31
C ILE A 291 16.22 8.40 5.89
N ALA A 292 14.92 8.35 5.56
CA ALA A 292 13.93 9.29 6.09
C ALA A 292 13.79 9.22 7.63
N LEU A 293 13.82 8.00 8.20
CA LEU A 293 13.85 7.76 9.64
C LEU A 293 15.08 8.42 10.28
N ILE A 294 16.28 8.11 9.78
CA ILE A 294 17.56 8.64 10.30
C ILE A 294 17.58 10.17 10.21
N LEU A 295 17.19 10.74 9.06
CA LEU A 295 17.14 12.19 8.87
C LEU A 295 16.15 12.85 9.82
N THR A 296 14.99 12.23 10.05
CA THR A 296 14.00 12.73 11.01
C THR A 296 14.55 12.71 12.43
N VAL A 297 15.18 11.62 12.85
CA VAL A 297 15.81 11.50 14.18
C VAL A 297 16.90 12.56 14.37
N ILE A 298 17.81 12.70 13.40
CA ILE A 298 18.86 13.73 13.43
C ILE A 298 18.24 15.13 13.48
N TRP A 299 17.17 15.37 12.72
CA TRP A 299 16.46 16.64 12.73
C TRP A 299 15.87 16.95 14.11
N VAL A 300 15.20 16.00 14.76
CA VAL A 300 14.66 16.19 16.12
C VAL A 300 15.78 16.46 17.13
N GLN A 301 16.88 15.72 17.04
CA GLN A 301 17.98 15.79 18.02
C GLN A 301 18.87 17.02 17.85
N ARG A 302 19.16 17.44 16.62
CA ARG A 302 20.17 18.47 16.33
C ARG A 302 19.62 19.81 15.84
N SER A 303 18.41 19.86 15.28
CA SER A 303 17.89 21.12 14.72
C SER A 303 17.34 22.07 15.80
N ARG A 304 17.30 23.37 15.49
CA ARG A 304 16.68 24.39 16.35
C ARG A 304 15.19 24.11 16.57
N ILE A 305 14.48 23.69 15.51
CA ILE A 305 13.06 23.33 15.63
C ILE A 305 12.91 22.09 16.49
N GLY A 306 13.75 21.06 16.34
CA GLY A 306 13.72 19.86 17.17
C GLY A 306 13.99 20.10 18.67
N LYS A 307 14.83 21.10 19.01
CA LYS A 307 14.97 21.57 20.40
C LYS A 307 13.69 22.27 20.89
N ALA A 308 13.08 23.10 20.06
CA ALA A 308 11.81 23.75 20.38
C ALA A 308 10.67 22.74 20.53
N THR A 309 10.64 21.69 19.71
CA THR A 309 9.72 20.54 19.81
C THR A 309 9.78 19.92 21.20
N ARG A 310 10.98 19.60 21.71
CA ARG A 310 11.17 19.05 23.06
C ARG A 310 10.73 20.02 24.16
N ALA A 311 11.09 21.30 24.04
CA ALA A 311 10.64 22.31 25.01
C ALA A 311 9.11 22.47 25.05
N VAL A 312 8.44 22.37 23.88
CA VAL A 312 6.98 22.38 23.77
C VAL A 312 6.37 21.13 24.38
N SER A 313 6.96 19.95 24.16
CA SER A 313 6.54 18.70 24.78
C SER A 313 6.60 18.73 26.30
N ASP A 314 7.64 19.34 26.87
CA ASP A 314 7.83 19.42 28.33
C ASP A 314 6.84 20.40 28.98
N ASN A 315 6.79 21.63 28.48
CA ASN A 315 5.88 22.65 28.99
C ASN A 315 5.59 23.73 27.93
N PRO A 316 4.45 23.64 27.23
CA PRO A 316 4.07 24.60 26.19
C PRO A 316 3.99 26.05 26.71
N ALA A 317 3.55 26.25 27.95
CA ALA A 317 3.39 27.59 28.53
C ALA A 317 4.76 28.23 28.78
N LEU A 318 5.69 27.50 29.39
CA LEU A 318 7.06 27.98 29.63
C LEU A 318 7.82 28.18 28.31
N ALA A 319 7.66 27.27 27.36
CA ALA A 319 8.23 27.42 26.02
C ALA A 319 7.76 28.73 25.37
N SER A 320 6.46 29.04 25.44
CA SER A 320 5.92 30.30 24.89
C SER A 320 6.46 31.56 25.59
N ALA A 321 6.68 31.50 26.91
CA ALA A 321 7.25 32.62 27.68
C ALA A 321 8.72 32.92 27.32
N THR A 322 9.44 31.93 26.79
CA THR A 322 10.83 32.09 26.30
C THR A 322 10.92 32.53 24.83
N GLY A 323 9.77 32.84 24.19
CA GLY A 323 9.72 33.34 22.82
C GLY A 323 9.57 32.25 21.74
N ILE A 324 9.33 30.99 22.13
CA ILE A 324 9.06 29.91 21.17
C ILE A 324 7.62 30.03 20.67
N ASP A 325 7.44 30.14 19.35
CA ASP A 325 6.12 30.03 18.71
C ASP A 325 5.66 28.56 18.72
N VAL A 326 4.97 28.17 19.79
CA VAL A 326 4.43 26.84 20.02
C VAL A 326 3.58 26.35 18.84
N GLU A 327 2.76 27.23 18.27
CA GLU A 327 1.84 26.85 17.19
C GLU A 327 2.60 26.60 15.88
N LYS A 328 3.67 27.35 15.62
CA LYS A 328 4.56 27.08 14.49
C LYS A 328 5.30 25.75 14.65
N VAL A 329 5.77 25.43 15.85
CA VAL A 329 6.41 24.14 16.16
C VAL A 329 5.43 22.99 15.92
N ILE A 330 4.22 23.09 16.48
CA ILE A 330 3.15 22.09 16.27
C ILE A 330 2.84 21.95 14.77
N ALA A 331 2.68 23.05 14.03
CA ALA A 331 2.39 22.98 12.60
C ALA A 331 3.50 22.26 11.80
N VAL A 332 4.77 22.48 12.13
CA VAL A 332 5.89 21.77 11.48
C VAL A 332 5.84 20.28 11.80
N VAL A 333 5.54 19.93 13.06
CA VAL A 333 5.43 18.54 13.49
C VAL A 333 4.29 17.82 12.77
N TRP A 334 3.11 18.43 12.67
CA TRP A 334 1.99 17.88 11.90
C TRP A 334 2.31 17.73 10.41
N THR A 335 3.02 18.70 9.84
CA THR A 335 3.48 18.66 8.44
C THR A 335 4.39 17.46 8.20
N LEU A 336 5.39 17.26 9.07
CA LEU A 336 6.33 16.16 8.98
C LEU A 336 5.65 14.82 9.22
N ALA A 337 4.77 14.74 10.21
CA ALA A 337 4.03 13.52 10.53
C ALA A 337 3.14 13.04 9.38
N ALA A 338 2.42 13.95 8.72
CA ALA A 338 1.59 13.61 7.56
C ALA A 338 2.45 13.20 6.35
N GLY A 339 3.61 13.84 6.14
CA GLY A 339 4.55 13.43 5.09
C GLY A 339 5.13 12.03 5.31
N LEU A 340 5.53 11.71 6.55
CA LEU A 340 6.04 10.38 6.90
C LEU A 340 4.95 9.30 6.81
N ALA A 341 3.72 9.62 7.27
CA ALA A 341 2.55 8.78 7.07
C ALA A 341 2.30 8.50 5.59
N ALA A 342 2.30 9.54 4.76
CA ALA A 342 2.10 9.38 3.33
C ALA A 342 3.19 8.52 2.67
N PHE A 343 4.45 8.70 3.06
CA PHE A 343 5.53 7.87 2.55
C PHE A 343 5.36 6.40 2.97
N SER A 344 4.98 6.12 4.22
CA SER A 344 4.66 4.77 4.69
C SER A 344 3.51 4.14 3.90
N GLY A 345 2.44 4.91 3.62
CA GLY A 345 1.34 4.44 2.77
C GLY A 345 1.76 4.14 1.32
N ILE A 346 2.57 5.01 0.71
CA ILE A 346 3.08 4.79 -0.65
C ILE A 346 3.99 3.57 -0.70
N TYR A 347 4.82 3.37 0.32
CA TYR A 347 5.63 2.17 0.48
C TYR A 347 4.71 0.95 0.43
N LEU A 348 3.71 0.90 1.32
CA LEU A 348 2.78 -0.22 1.43
C LEU A 348 2.12 -0.51 0.08
N GLY A 349 1.53 0.51 -0.55
CA GLY A 349 0.84 0.40 -1.84
C GLY A 349 1.71 0.07 -3.05
N LEU A 350 3.04 0.20 -2.96
CA LEU A 350 3.97 -0.25 -4.01
C LEU A 350 4.39 -1.70 -3.82
N THR A 351 4.38 -2.17 -2.58
CA THR A 351 4.71 -3.55 -2.21
C THR A 351 3.49 -4.47 -2.18
N GLN A 352 2.29 -3.92 -1.96
CA GLN A 352 1.00 -4.59 -1.85
C GLN A 352 -0.08 -3.81 -2.61
N ASP A 353 -1.28 -4.35 -2.75
CA ASP A 353 -2.38 -3.65 -3.41
C ASP A 353 -2.89 -2.44 -2.59
N ASN A 354 -3.31 -1.38 -3.29
CA ASN A 354 -3.92 -0.22 -2.67
C ASN A 354 -5.40 -0.49 -2.40
N ILE A 355 -5.76 -0.69 -1.13
CA ILE A 355 -7.13 -0.86 -0.67
C ILE A 355 -7.52 0.38 0.15
N TRP A 356 -8.77 0.82 0.02
CA TRP A 356 -9.33 2.01 0.69
C TRP A 356 -9.19 2.03 2.22
N ASN A 357 -8.96 0.89 2.87
CA ASN A 357 -8.76 0.78 4.32
C ASN A 357 -7.34 0.33 4.73
N MET A 358 -6.35 0.44 3.84
CA MET A 358 -4.99 -0.09 4.08
C MET A 358 -4.38 0.41 5.40
N GLY A 359 -4.56 1.68 5.75
CA GLY A 359 -4.00 2.28 6.95
C GLY A 359 -4.60 1.79 8.28
N GLN A 360 -5.63 0.95 8.27
CA GLN A 360 -6.15 0.27 9.47
C GLN A 360 -5.64 -1.15 9.62
N ARG A 361 -5.07 -1.71 8.55
CA ARG A 361 -4.55 -3.07 8.50
C ARG A 361 -3.10 -3.14 8.98
N VAL A 362 -2.54 -1.99 9.35
CA VAL A 362 -1.17 -1.75 9.80
C VAL A 362 -1.24 -1.08 11.17
#